data_AF-A0A8J5EWM4-F1
#
_entry.id   AF-A0A8J5EWM4-F1
#
_cell.length_a   1.000
_cell.length_b   1.000
_cell.length_c   1.000
_cell.angle_alpha   90.00
_cell.angle_beta   90.00
_cell.angle_gamma   90.00
#
_symmetry.space_group_name_H-M   'P 1'
#
loop_
_entity.id
_entity.type
_entity.pdbx_description
1 polymer ?
#
loop_
_entity_poly.entity_id
_entity_poly.type
_entity_poly.pdbx_seq_one_letter_code
_entity_poly.pdbx_strand_id
1 'polypeptide(L)'
;MDLRAVFQSMDKDGDGRLSAAELALCVATTGAEFSLEDAEALVGVGGSLDFEAFEELAAAAAAEPSEEEGSDGELRAAFTVYEQEGEGGITPWSLRRTLSRLGERRDIDECRSMICSFDLDGDGVISFDEFRMMMMAVVVQSS
;
A
#
# COMPACT_ATOMS: atom_id res chain seq x y z
N MET A 1 17.89 12.24 -0.38
CA MET A 1 18.66 11.44 -1.33
C MET A 1 19.04 12.34 -2.50
N ASP A 2 20.30 12.36 -2.90
CA ASP A 2 20.75 13.15 -4.06
C ASP A 2 20.51 12.37 -5.35
N LEU A 3 19.39 12.66 -6.03
CA LEU A 3 19.02 11.99 -7.29
C LEU A 3 20.10 12.13 -8.37
N ARG A 4 20.81 13.26 -8.39
CA ARG A 4 21.92 13.51 -9.31
C ARG A 4 23.13 12.61 -9.07
N ALA A 5 23.43 12.30 -7.81
CA ALA A 5 24.53 11.40 -7.47
C ALA A 5 24.17 9.96 -7.84
N VAL A 6 22.89 9.58 -7.68
CA VAL A 6 22.39 8.28 -8.13
C VAL A 6 22.47 8.19 -9.65
N PHE A 7 21.93 9.18 -10.37
CA PHE A 7 21.95 9.23 -11.83
C PHE A 7 23.37 9.10 -12.39
N GLN A 8 24.34 9.85 -11.86
CA GLN A 8 25.75 9.72 -12.27
C GLN A 8 26.40 8.38 -11.92
N SER A 9 25.90 7.69 -10.89
CA SER A 9 26.39 6.36 -10.56
C SER A 9 25.81 5.29 -11.49
N MET A 10 24.65 5.57 -12.10
CA MET A 10 23.98 4.69 -13.06
C MET A 10 24.49 4.93 -14.50
N ASP A 11 24.69 6.19 -14.88
CA ASP A 11 25.21 6.66 -16.18
C ASP A 11 26.71 6.33 -16.28
N LYS A 12 27.01 5.18 -16.90
CA LYS A 12 28.37 4.63 -16.94
C LYS A 12 29.18 5.21 -18.08
N ASP A 13 28.52 5.56 -19.18
CA ASP A 13 29.19 6.14 -20.34
C ASP A 13 29.27 7.67 -20.30
N GLY A 14 28.54 8.31 -19.39
CA GLY A 14 28.61 9.72 -19.09
C GLY A 14 27.92 10.59 -20.14
N ASP A 15 26.97 10.03 -20.90
CA ASP A 15 26.22 10.78 -21.91
C ASP A 15 25.10 11.65 -21.30
N GLY A 16 24.88 11.53 -19.98
CA GLY A 16 23.84 12.26 -19.27
C GLY A 16 22.45 11.66 -19.48
N ARG A 17 22.36 10.41 -19.94
CA ARG A 17 21.14 9.63 -20.15
C ARG A 17 21.29 8.25 -19.52
N LEU A 18 20.16 7.62 -19.22
CA LEU A 18 20.11 6.24 -18.76
C LEU A 18 19.43 5.39 -19.81
N SER A 19 20.21 4.60 -20.51
CA SER A 19 19.68 3.59 -21.42
C SER A 19 19.03 2.44 -20.65
N ALA A 20 18.09 1.73 -21.27
CA ALA A 20 17.42 0.59 -20.63
C ALA A 20 18.42 -0.48 -20.15
N ALA A 21 19.55 -0.61 -20.85
CA ALA A 21 20.65 -1.50 -20.47
C ALA A 21 21.37 -1.07 -19.18
N GLU A 22 21.62 0.23 -19.00
CA GLU A 22 22.26 0.77 -17.79
C GLU A 22 21.33 0.70 -16.58
N LEU A 23 20.05 1.00 -16.81
CA LEU A 23 19.00 0.88 -15.81
C LEU A 23 18.89 -0.56 -15.29
N ALA A 24 18.77 -1.53 -16.20
CA ALA A 24 18.72 -2.96 -15.84
C ALA A 24 19.97 -3.43 -15.09
N LEU A 25 21.16 -2.96 -15.51
CA LEU A 25 22.43 -3.30 -14.86
C LEU A 25 22.54 -2.71 -13.45
N CYS A 26 22.08 -1.47 -13.27
CA CYS A 26 22.13 -0.81 -11.98
C CYS A 26 21.11 -1.38 -10.99
N VAL A 27 19.91 -1.71 -11.46
CA VAL A 27 18.89 -2.35 -10.62
C VAL A 27 19.34 -3.72 -10.14
N ALA A 28 19.96 -4.54 -11.00
CA ALA A 28 20.56 -5.81 -10.60
C ALA A 28 21.62 -5.67 -9.49
N THR A 29 22.28 -4.51 -9.41
CA THR A 29 23.30 -4.23 -8.37
C THR A 29 22.68 -3.67 -7.08
N THR A 30 21.52 -3.01 -7.18
CA THR A 30 20.86 -2.30 -6.08
C THR A 30 19.87 -3.19 -5.31
N GLY A 31 19.56 -4.38 -5.85
CA GLY A 31 18.74 -5.39 -5.16
C GLY A 31 17.23 -5.18 -5.31
N ALA A 32 16.81 -4.24 -6.16
CA ALA A 32 15.42 -4.16 -6.60
C ALA A 32 15.19 -5.18 -7.72
N GLU A 33 14.04 -5.86 -7.72
CA GLU A 33 13.66 -6.77 -8.80
C GLU A 33 12.99 -5.97 -9.93
N PHE A 34 13.75 -5.23 -10.74
CA PHE A 34 13.22 -4.70 -12.00
C PHE A 34 13.49 -5.67 -13.14
N SER A 35 12.44 -6.01 -13.88
CA SER A 35 12.55 -6.80 -15.10
C SER A 35 12.95 -5.93 -16.30
N LEU A 36 13.38 -6.56 -17.39
CA LEU A 36 13.68 -5.86 -18.65
C LEU A 36 12.43 -5.15 -19.21
N GLU A 37 11.26 -5.75 -19.05
CA GLU A 37 9.98 -5.17 -19.48
C GLU A 37 9.66 -3.89 -18.72
N ASP A 38 9.95 -3.86 -17.41
CA ASP A 38 9.83 -2.64 -16.61
C ASP A 38 10.84 -1.59 -17.10
N ALA A 39 12.11 -1.96 -17.26
CA ALA A 39 13.13 -1.02 -17.75
C ALA A 39 12.77 -0.38 -19.10
N GLU A 40 12.23 -1.14 -20.05
CA GLU A 40 11.75 -0.62 -21.35
C GLU A 40 10.53 0.31 -21.19
N ALA A 41 9.59 -0.04 -20.30
CA ALA A 41 8.43 0.80 -20.02
C ALA A 41 8.84 2.16 -19.40
N LEU A 42 9.85 2.16 -18.53
CA LEU A 42 10.37 3.36 -17.87
C LEU A 42 11.14 4.26 -18.84
N VAL A 43 11.97 3.66 -19.69
CA VAL A 43 12.75 4.37 -20.71
C VAL A 43 11.85 4.92 -21.83
N GLY A 44 10.65 4.35 -21.99
CA GLY A 44 9.67 4.76 -22.98
C GLY A 44 10.15 4.54 -24.42
N VAL A 45 9.41 5.11 -25.38
CA VAL A 45 9.66 4.95 -26.82
C VAL A 45 11.05 5.45 -27.26
N GLY A 46 11.72 6.25 -26.41
CA GLY A 46 13.00 6.89 -26.69
C GLY A 46 14.24 6.01 -26.44
N GLY A 47 14.14 4.88 -25.76
CA GLY A 47 15.31 4.02 -25.48
C GLY A 47 16.31 4.58 -24.45
N SER A 48 16.12 5.82 -23.97
CA SER A 48 16.98 6.49 -22.99
C SER A 48 16.17 7.44 -22.09
N LEU A 49 16.47 7.46 -20.79
CA LEU A 49 15.94 8.36 -19.78
C LEU A 49 16.91 9.52 -19.54
N ASP A 50 16.55 10.73 -19.93
CA ASP A 50 17.27 11.94 -19.55
C ASP A 50 17.06 12.29 -18.06
N PHE A 51 17.91 13.13 -17.47
CA PHE A 51 17.82 13.52 -16.05
C PHE A 51 16.44 14.05 -15.65
N GLU A 52 15.77 14.83 -16.50
CA GLU A 52 14.43 15.37 -16.25
C GLU A 52 13.38 14.25 -16.12
N ALA A 53 13.42 13.28 -17.04
CA ALA A 53 12.53 12.14 -17.02
C ALA A 53 12.90 11.14 -15.90
N PHE A 54 14.18 11.02 -15.55
CA PHE A 54 14.62 10.25 -14.37
C PHE A 54 14.18 10.90 -13.07
N GLU A 55 14.17 12.22 -12.96
CA GLU A 55 13.66 12.92 -11.77
C GLU A 55 12.15 12.71 -11.64
N GLU A 56 11.42 12.79 -12.74
CA GLU A 56 9.98 12.50 -12.77
C GLU A 56 9.70 11.04 -12.39
N LEU A 57 10.53 10.11 -12.90
CA LEU A 57 10.42 8.69 -12.58
C LEU A 57 10.84 8.38 -11.14
N ALA A 58 11.93 8.95 -10.65
CA ALA A 58 12.40 8.75 -9.29
C ALA A 58 11.47 9.45 -8.29
N ALA A 59 10.79 10.53 -8.68
CA ALA A 59 9.70 11.09 -7.92
C ALA A 59 8.47 10.17 -7.93
N ALA A 60 8.14 9.54 -9.06
CA ALA A 60 7.07 8.55 -9.15
C ALA A 60 7.39 7.25 -8.39
N ALA A 61 8.65 6.81 -8.38
CA ALA A 61 9.15 5.61 -7.71
C ALA A 61 9.57 5.87 -6.24
N ALA A 62 9.82 7.12 -5.85
CA ALA A 62 9.84 7.52 -4.44
C ALA A 62 8.41 7.79 -3.94
N ALA A 63 7.48 8.00 -4.85
CA ALA A 63 6.04 7.90 -4.64
C ALA A 63 5.53 6.46 -4.90
N GLU A 64 6.41 5.45 -4.84
CA GLU A 64 5.96 4.11 -4.50
C GLU A 64 5.18 4.27 -3.18
N PRO A 65 3.90 3.85 -3.14
CA PRO A 65 3.17 3.87 -1.89
C PRO A 65 3.96 2.97 -0.96
N SER A 66 4.61 3.57 0.04
CA SER A 66 5.08 2.81 1.18
C SER A 66 3.92 1.90 1.57
N GLU A 67 4.18 0.60 1.76
CA GLU A 67 3.16 -0.45 2.02
C GLU A 67 2.24 -0.16 3.23
N GLU A 68 2.41 1.00 3.89
CA GLU A 68 1.58 1.57 4.93
C GLU A 68 0.47 2.53 4.42
N GLU A 69 0.59 3.15 3.23
CA GLU A 69 -0.39 4.12 2.69
C GLU A 69 -1.38 3.51 1.70
N GLY A 70 -1.04 2.40 1.03
CA GLY A 70 -2.00 1.62 0.24
C GLY A 70 -3.12 1.01 1.11
N SER A 71 -2.79 0.72 2.38
CA SER A 71 -3.74 0.13 3.31
C SER A 71 -4.82 1.12 3.73
N ASP A 72 -4.54 2.41 3.97
CA ASP A 72 -5.57 3.33 4.51
C ASP A 72 -6.77 3.48 3.56
N GLY A 73 -6.53 3.54 2.24
CA GLY A 73 -7.59 3.60 1.23
C GLY A 73 -8.46 2.33 1.20
N GLU A 74 -7.84 1.15 1.20
CA GLU A 74 -8.54 -0.14 1.23
C GLU A 74 -9.24 -0.39 2.57
N LEU A 75 -8.58 -0.05 3.68
CA LEU A 75 -9.12 -0.10 5.03
C LEU A 75 -10.33 0.81 5.15
N ARG A 76 -10.29 2.01 4.57
CA ARG A 76 -11.40 2.96 4.61
C ARG A 76 -12.57 2.51 3.74
N ALA A 77 -12.29 1.90 2.58
CA ALA A 77 -13.31 1.27 1.76
C ALA A 77 -13.95 0.08 2.51
N ALA A 78 -13.16 -0.79 3.12
CA ALA A 78 -13.64 -1.91 3.93
C ALA A 78 -14.44 -1.41 5.14
N PHE A 79 -13.91 -0.42 5.86
CA PHE A 79 -14.57 0.22 7.00
C PHE A 79 -15.94 0.74 6.61
N THR A 80 -16.07 1.41 5.46
CA THR A 80 -17.37 1.90 4.96
C THR A 80 -18.35 0.75 4.65
N VAL A 81 -17.85 -0.44 4.28
CA VAL A 81 -18.71 -1.63 4.08
C VAL A 81 -19.21 -2.20 5.41
N TYR A 82 -18.40 -2.12 6.47
CA TYR A 82 -18.77 -2.55 7.82
C TYR A 82 -19.61 -1.50 8.56
N GLU A 83 -19.31 -0.22 8.38
CA GLU A 83 -19.97 0.96 8.93
C GLU A 83 -21.21 1.28 8.07
N GLN A 84 -22.31 0.58 8.34
CA GLN A 84 -23.55 0.72 7.55
C GLN A 84 -24.55 1.72 8.10
N GLU A 85 -24.35 2.23 9.32
CA GLU A 85 -25.36 3.01 10.05
C GLU A 85 -25.05 4.51 10.08
N GLY A 86 -23.92 4.94 9.51
CA GLY A 86 -23.47 6.32 9.43
C GLY A 86 -23.06 6.92 10.77
N GLU A 87 -22.78 6.09 11.77
CA GLU A 87 -22.47 6.51 13.14
C GLU A 87 -20.98 6.83 13.33
N GLY A 88 -20.16 6.60 12.29
CA GLY A 88 -18.71 6.85 12.33
C GLY A 88 -17.91 5.72 13.00
N GLY A 89 -18.55 4.60 13.32
CA GLY A 89 -17.95 3.43 13.97
C GLY A 89 -18.69 2.13 13.63
N ILE A 90 -17.97 1.00 13.63
CA ILE A 90 -18.58 -0.31 13.38
C ILE A 90 -19.25 -0.78 14.66
N THR A 91 -20.57 -0.84 14.68
CA THR A 91 -21.34 -1.35 15.82
C THR A 91 -21.49 -2.89 15.75
N PRO A 92 -21.81 -3.57 16.85
CA PRO A 92 -22.12 -5.01 16.83
C PRO A 92 -23.23 -5.38 15.84
N TRP A 93 -24.18 -4.46 15.62
CA TRP A 93 -25.29 -4.64 14.68
C TRP A 93 -24.82 -4.54 13.23
N SER A 94 -24.00 -3.55 12.91
CA SER A 94 -23.43 -3.35 11.57
C SER A 94 -22.49 -4.49 11.21
N LEU A 95 -21.63 -4.91 12.14
CA LEU A 95 -20.76 -6.08 11.99
C LEU A 95 -21.57 -7.34 11.67
N ARG A 96 -22.62 -7.62 12.45
CA ARG A 96 -23.50 -8.78 12.22
C ARG A 96 -24.15 -8.75 10.85
N ARG A 97 -24.62 -7.57 10.42
CA ARG A 97 -25.27 -7.37 9.12
C ARG A 97 -24.31 -7.62 7.97
N THR A 98 -23.07 -7.14 8.09
CA THR A 98 -22.02 -7.33 7.08
C THR A 98 -21.58 -8.79 7.05
N LEU A 99 -21.29 -9.42 8.19
CA LEU A 99 -21.00 -10.87 8.26
C LEU A 99 -22.12 -11.72 7.64
N SER A 100 -23.37 -11.37 7.91
CA SER A 100 -24.53 -12.06 7.32
C SER A 100 -24.57 -11.95 5.79
N ARG A 101 -24.08 -10.84 5.21
CA ARG A 101 -23.95 -10.68 3.75
C ARG A 101 -22.80 -11.49 3.17
N LEU A 102 -21.73 -11.68 3.92
CA LEU A 102 -20.61 -12.56 3.57
C LEU A 102 -20.96 -14.05 3.72
N GLY A 103 -22.14 -14.37 4.24
CA GLY A 103 -22.60 -15.74 4.44
C GLY A 103 -22.28 -16.30 5.83
N GLU A 104 -21.64 -15.52 6.69
CA GLU A 104 -21.40 -15.87 8.10
C GLU A 104 -22.54 -15.38 8.98
N ARG A 105 -23.28 -16.31 9.58
CA ARG A 105 -24.25 -15.98 10.63
C ARG A 105 -23.55 -16.02 11.99
N ARG A 106 -23.49 -14.86 12.63
CA ARG A 106 -23.10 -14.72 14.03
C ARG A 106 -24.25 -14.13 14.84
N ASP A 107 -24.33 -14.52 16.11
CA ASP A 107 -25.24 -13.91 17.06
C ASP A 107 -24.73 -12.53 17.48
N ILE A 108 -25.64 -11.69 17.96
CA ILE A 108 -25.29 -10.33 18.39
C ILE A 108 -24.31 -10.35 19.59
N ASP A 109 -24.41 -11.37 20.45
CA ASP A 109 -23.54 -11.56 21.61
C ASP A 109 -22.10 -11.90 21.18
N GLU A 110 -21.95 -12.75 20.17
CA GLU A 110 -20.65 -13.08 19.55
C GLU A 110 -20.03 -11.84 18.89
N CYS A 111 -20.83 -11.07 18.13
CA CYS A 111 -20.37 -9.83 17.52
C CYS A 111 -19.93 -8.83 18.58
N ARG A 112 -20.64 -8.75 19.70
CA ARG A 112 -20.28 -7.90 20.84
C ARG A 112 -18.97 -8.34 21.48
N SER A 113 -18.74 -9.64 21.65
CA SER A 113 -17.47 -10.16 22.15
C SER A 113 -16.30 -9.88 21.20
N MET A 114 -16.54 -9.93 19.87
CA MET A 114 -15.55 -9.56 18.87
C MET A 114 -15.21 -8.07 18.96
N ILE A 115 -16.22 -7.21 19.02
CA ILE A 115 -16.06 -5.76 19.19
C ILE A 115 -15.24 -5.46 20.46
N CYS A 116 -15.64 -6.00 21.61
CA CYS A 116 -14.92 -5.79 22.87
C CYS A 116 -13.47 -6.30 22.89
N SER A 117 -13.05 -7.14 21.93
CA SER A 117 -11.65 -7.59 21.84
C SER A 117 -10.75 -6.59 21.11
N PHE A 118 -11.33 -5.70 20.31
CA PHE A 118 -10.63 -4.70 19.50
C PHE A 118 -10.99 -3.25 19.88
N ASP A 119 -12.06 -3.06 20.62
CA ASP A 119 -12.48 -1.81 21.27
C ASP A 119 -11.55 -1.51 22.46
N LEU A 120 -10.61 -0.62 22.23
CA LEU A 120 -9.57 -0.18 23.16
C LEU A 120 -10.04 0.98 24.03
N ASP A 121 -10.92 1.84 23.50
CA ASP A 121 -11.43 3.01 24.23
C ASP A 121 -12.69 2.70 25.06
N GLY A 122 -13.37 1.59 24.77
CA GLY A 122 -14.49 1.05 25.52
C GLY A 122 -15.82 1.72 25.23
N ASP A 123 -15.96 2.41 24.09
CA ASP A 123 -17.22 3.04 23.68
C ASP A 123 -18.23 2.03 23.09
N GLY A 124 -17.81 0.79 22.87
CA GLY A 124 -18.65 -0.30 22.38
C GLY A 124 -18.85 -0.29 20.86
N VAL A 125 -18.06 0.49 20.12
CA VAL A 125 -17.95 0.43 18.65
C VAL A 125 -16.47 0.29 18.27
N ILE A 126 -16.20 0.02 16.99
CA ILE A 126 -14.83 0.05 16.46
C ILE A 126 -14.66 1.30 15.62
N SER A 127 -13.79 2.19 16.07
CA SER A 127 -13.34 3.38 15.34
C SER A 127 -12.44 3.00 14.16
N PHE A 128 -12.24 3.91 13.21
CA PHE A 128 -11.36 3.66 12.05
C PHE A 128 -9.93 3.28 12.46
N ASP A 129 -9.40 3.92 13.51
CA ASP A 129 -8.06 3.65 14.02
C ASP A 129 -7.94 2.24 14.61
N GLU A 130 -8.94 1.80 15.37
CA GLU A 130 -9.01 0.45 15.95
C GLU A 130 -9.20 -0.63 14.87
N PHE A 131 -10.01 -0.33 13.85
CA PHE A 131 -10.16 -1.21 12.68
C PHE A 131 -8.84 -1.37 11.92
N ARG A 132 -8.08 -0.27 11.78
CA ARG A 132 -6.73 -0.31 11.20
C ARG A 132 -5.81 -1.18 12.04
N MET A 133 -5.79 -1.01 13.36
CA MET A 133 -4.98 -1.87 14.25
C MET A 133 -5.37 -3.34 14.14
N MET A 134 -6.67 -3.64 14.05
CA MET A 134 -7.18 -5.01 13.84
C MET A 134 -6.64 -5.61 12.54
N MET A 135 -6.76 -4.91 11.41
CA MET A 135 -6.30 -5.45 10.12
C MET A 135 -4.78 -5.54 10.05
N MET A 136 -4.05 -4.57 10.63
CA MET A 136 -2.59 -4.65 10.74
C MET A 136 -2.15 -5.84 11.59
N ALA A 137 -2.81 -6.10 12.73
CA ALA A 137 -2.48 -7.22 13.61
C ALA A 137 -2.82 -8.60 12.99
N VAL A 138 -3.87 -8.69 12.19
CA VAL A 138 -4.30 -9.92 11.50
C VAL A 138 -3.34 -10.29 10.36
N VAL A 139 -2.81 -9.31 9.64
CA VAL A 139 -1.85 -9.55 8.54
C VAL A 139 -0.55 -10.19 9.04
N VAL A 140 -0.15 -9.97 10.30
CA VAL A 140 1.09 -10.53 10.87
C VAL A 140 0.95 -11.99 11.37
N GLN A 141 -0.25 -12.60 11.32
CA GLN A 141 -0.44 -13.98 11.81
C GLN A 141 -0.35 -15.07 10.73
N SER A 142 -0.09 -14.70 9.48
CA SER A 142 0.19 -15.66 8.40
C SER A 142 1.70 -15.70 8.13
N SER A 143 2.44 -16.41 8.99
CA SER A 143 3.86 -16.77 8.78
C SER A 143 4.11 -18.17 9.29
#